data_AF-A0A2N2EV10-F1
#
_entry.id   AF-A0A2N2EV10-F1
#
_cell.length_a   1.000
_cell.length_b   1.000
_cell.length_c   1.000
_cell.angle_alpha   90.00
_cell.angle_beta   90.00
_cell.angle_gamma   90.00
#
_symmetry.space_group_name_H-M   'P 1'
#
loop_
_entity.id
_entity.type
_entity.pdbx_description
1 polymer ?
#
loop_
_entity_poly.entity_id
_entity_poly.type
_entity_poly.pdbx_seq_one_letter_code
_entity_poly.pdbx_strand_id
1 'polypeptide(L)'
;MIFDYLIKGGDVFDGRAFSKADVALKDGKIAAVGDIDAGAEKIIDASGCIVSPGFIDVHTHCDLAVMDLIGEERSSAEESVKSNLCYLRQGVTTVVTGNCGLGESGTAKWLGWVRKNNFGTNVIHLVPHGMLRLRLFGDKKILSHADIKKMAEALEEEMD
;
A
#
# COMPACT_ATOMS: atom_id res chain seq x y z
N MET A 1 -7.53 -15.84 26.93
CA MET A 1 -6.76 -14.78 26.24
C MET A 1 -7.72 -13.66 25.88
N ILE A 2 -7.27 -12.41 25.90
CA ILE A 2 -8.05 -11.28 25.37
C ILE A 2 -7.36 -10.85 24.07
N PHE A 3 -8.09 -10.99 22.95
CA PHE A 3 -7.67 -10.51 21.64
C PHE A 3 -7.88 -9.01 21.51
N ASP A 4 -7.22 -8.36 20.55
CA ASP A 4 -7.42 -6.92 20.32
C ASP A 4 -8.74 -6.71 19.56
N TYR A 5 -8.95 -7.52 18.52
CA TYR A 5 -10.18 -7.53 17.73
C TYR A 5 -10.69 -8.96 17.54
N LEU A 6 -12.01 -9.11 17.50
CA LEU A 6 -12.70 -10.33 17.09
C LEU A 6 -13.78 -9.98 16.08
N ILE A 7 -13.67 -10.49 14.86
CA ILE A 7 -14.69 -10.41 13.81
C ILE A 7 -15.53 -11.68 13.90
N LYS A 8 -16.82 -11.56 14.21
CA LYS A 8 -17.67 -12.69 14.63
C LYS A 8 -18.83 -12.96 13.66
N GLY A 9 -19.11 -14.23 13.39
CA GLY A 9 -20.29 -14.68 12.63
C GLY A 9 -20.21 -14.48 11.11
N GLY A 10 -19.03 -14.17 10.58
CA GLY A 10 -18.82 -13.90 9.16
C GLY A 10 -18.83 -15.14 8.29
N ASP A 11 -18.99 -14.94 6.97
CA ASP A 11 -18.55 -15.92 5.98
C ASP A 11 -17.12 -15.59 5.55
N VAL A 12 -16.15 -16.32 6.09
CA VAL A 12 -14.72 -16.06 5.91
C VAL A 12 -14.27 -16.69 4.60
N PHE A 13 -13.76 -15.86 3.69
CA PHE A 13 -13.06 -16.27 2.48
C PHE A 13 -11.56 -16.17 2.70
N ASP A 14 -10.85 -17.29 2.64
CA ASP A 14 -9.39 -17.34 2.87
C ASP A 14 -8.55 -17.11 1.59
N GLY A 15 -9.20 -16.76 0.48
CA GLY A 15 -8.59 -16.69 -0.85
C GLY A 15 -8.83 -17.94 -1.71
N ARG A 16 -9.43 -19.00 -1.15
CA ARG A 16 -9.71 -20.27 -1.85
C ARG A 16 -11.13 -20.74 -1.65
N ALA A 17 -11.63 -20.73 -0.41
CA ALA A 17 -12.95 -21.24 -0.07
C ALA A 17 -13.63 -20.38 1.00
N PHE A 18 -14.96 -20.50 1.05
CA PHE A 18 -15.80 -19.87 2.07
C PHE A 18 -16.04 -20.83 3.24
N SER A 19 -16.06 -20.29 4.46
CA SER A 19 -16.41 -21.02 5.66
C SER A 19 -17.04 -20.09 6.71
N LYS A 20 -18.03 -20.60 7.46
CA LYS A 20 -18.53 -19.89 8.64
C LYS A 20 -17.50 -19.96 9.75
N ALA A 21 -16.95 -18.81 10.12
CA ALA A 21 -15.91 -18.70 11.12
C ALA A 21 -15.81 -17.28 11.69
N ASP A 22 -15.17 -17.18 12.84
CA ASP A 22 -14.70 -15.94 13.45
C ASP A 22 -13.22 -15.74 13.12
N VAL A 23 -12.76 -14.48 13.14
CA VAL A 23 -11.36 -14.10 12.93
C VAL A 23 -10.89 -13.24 14.10
N ALA A 24 -9.90 -13.72 14.84
CA ALA A 24 -9.29 -12.99 15.95
C ALA A 24 -7.96 -12.37 15.56
N LEU A 25 -7.72 -11.13 16.02
CA LEU A 25 -6.47 -10.40 15.80
C LEU A 25 -5.77 -10.10 17.13
N LYS A 26 -4.44 -10.26 17.12
CA LYS A 26 -3.55 -9.89 18.22
C LYS A 26 -2.25 -9.31 17.66
N ASP A 27 -1.82 -8.17 18.21
CA ASP A 27 -0.56 -7.50 17.87
C ASP A 27 -0.41 -7.27 16.35
N GLY A 28 -1.51 -6.85 15.71
CA GLY A 28 -1.56 -6.59 14.27
C GLY A 28 -1.55 -7.83 13.36
N LYS A 29 -1.69 -9.03 13.91
CA LYS A 29 -1.69 -10.30 13.17
C LYS A 29 -2.99 -11.07 13.38
N ILE A 30 -3.34 -11.93 12.42
CA ILE A 30 -4.39 -12.93 12.58
C ILE A 30 -3.87 -13.97 13.59
N ALA A 31 -4.53 -14.07 14.73
CA ALA A 31 -4.14 -14.97 15.82
C ALA A 31 -4.88 -16.30 15.77
N ALA A 32 -6.13 -16.31 15.30
CA ALA A 32 -6.95 -17.51 15.13
C ALA A 32 -8.06 -17.28 14.10
N VAL A 33 -8.49 -18.37 13.45
CA VAL A 33 -9.66 -18.43 12.56
C VAL A 33 -10.43 -19.71 12.88
N GLY A 34 -11.75 -19.61 13.08
CA GLY A 34 -12.60 -20.77 13.39
C GLY A 34 -13.74 -20.41 14.35
N ASP A 35 -14.22 -21.39 15.12
CA ASP A 35 -15.15 -21.12 16.23
C ASP A 35 -14.36 -20.61 17.45
N ILE A 36 -14.57 -19.35 17.83
CA ILE A 36 -13.77 -18.67 18.85
C ILE A 36 -14.64 -18.29 20.04
N ASP A 37 -14.50 -19.07 21.11
CA ASP A 37 -15.07 -18.76 22.43
C ASP A 37 -14.03 -18.05 23.31
N ALA A 38 -13.77 -16.78 22.98
CA ALA A 38 -12.83 -15.93 23.71
C ALA A 38 -13.27 -14.46 23.68
N GLY A 39 -12.80 -13.68 24.66
CA GLY A 39 -13.01 -12.23 24.70
C GLY A 39 -12.04 -11.46 23.80
N ALA A 40 -12.46 -10.27 23.38
CA ALA A 40 -11.63 -9.28 22.70
C ALA A 40 -11.91 -7.87 23.23
N GLU A 41 -10.94 -6.97 23.11
CA GLU A 41 -11.13 -5.55 23.43
C GLU A 41 -12.21 -4.92 22.55
N LYS A 42 -12.28 -5.34 21.28
CA LYS A 42 -13.34 -4.95 20.34
C LYS A 42 -13.90 -6.15 19.59
N ILE A 43 -15.23 -6.30 19.63
CA ILE A 43 -15.96 -7.30 18.85
C ILE A 43 -16.69 -6.60 17.71
N ILE A 44 -16.56 -7.14 16.50
CA ILE A 44 -17.21 -6.69 15.28
C ILE A 44 -18.17 -7.80 14.83
N ASP A 45 -19.46 -7.51 14.79
CA ASP A 45 -20.46 -8.43 14.25
C ASP A 45 -20.44 -8.37 12.71
N ALA A 46 -20.07 -9.49 12.09
CA ALA A 46 -20.01 -9.67 10.64
C ALA A 46 -21.12 -10.63 10.14
N SER A 47 -22.19 -10.83 10.93
CA SER A 47 -23.32 -11.66 10.54
C SER A 47 -23.92 -11.19 9.22
N GLY A 48 -24.00 -12.10 8.25
CA GLY A 48 -24.49 -11.79 6.89
C GLY A 48 -23.48 -11.04 6.00
N CYS A 49 -22.27 -10.78 6.50
CA CYS A 49 -21.18 -10.18 5.74
C CYS A 49 -20.13 -11.23 5.34
N ILE A 50 -19.33 -10.87 4.33
CA ILE A 50 -18.11 -11.60 3.96
C ILE A 50 -16.93 -10.99 4.71
N VAL A 51 -16.05 -11.85 5.22
CA VAL A 51 -14.76 -11.45 5.76
C VAL A 51 -13.68 -12.00 4.84
N SER A 52 -12.88 -11.12 4.24
CA SER A 52 -11.81 -11.52 3.31
C SER A 52 -10.47 -10.89 3.71
N PRO A 53 -9.35 -11.36 3.14
CA PRO A 53 -8.15 -10.53 3.05
C PRO A 53 -8.50 -9.16 2.48
N GLY A 54 -7.79 -8.13 2.94
CA GLY A 54 -7.86 -6.83 2.32
C GLY A 54 -7.34 -6.90 0.88
N PHE A 55 -7.93 -6.10 -0.02
CA PHE A 55 -7.58 -6.17 -1.43
C PHE A 55 -6.19 -5.57 -1.69
N ILE A 56 -5.51 -6.12 -2.70
CA ILE A 56 -4.23 -5.64 -3.21
C ILE A 56 -4.50 -5.03 -4.58
N ASP A 57 -4.39 -3.70 -4.66
CA ASP A 57 -4.47 -3.00 -5.93
C ASP A 57 -3.08 -2.91 -6.55
N VAL A 58 -2.86 -3.69 -7.60
CA VAL A 58 -1.55 -3.84 -8.25
C VAL A 58 -1.23 -2.72 -9.23
N HIS A 59 -2.16 -1.78 -9.46
CA HIS A 59 -1.97 -0.73 -10.46
C HIS A 59 -2.58 0.60 -10.03
N THR A 60 -1.81 1.36 -9.26
CA THR A 60 -2.26 2.65 -8.73
C THR A 60 -1.34 3.80 -9.12
N HIS A 61 -1.90 5.01 -9.04
CA HIS A 61 -1.20 6.27 -9.21
C HIS A 61 -1.43 7.20 -7.99
N CYS A 62 -1.64 6.64 -6.80
CA CYS A 62 -1.83 7.45 -5.59
C CYS A 62 -0.56 8.23 -5.18
N ASP A 63 0.60 7.78 -5.63
CA ASP A 63 1.88 8.47 -5.53
C ASP A 63 1.90 9.79 -6.32
N LEU A 64 1.27 9.86 -7.50
CA LEU A 64 1.18 11.10 -8.29
C LEU A 64 0.44 12.21 -7.57
N ALA A 65 -0.61 11.87 -6.82
CA ALA A 65 -1.34 12.83 -5.98
C ALA A 65 -0.46 13.44 -4.88
N VAL A 66 0.66 12.78 -4.57
CA VAL A 66 1.63 13.19 -3.56
C VAL A 66 2.93 13.72 -4.17
N MET A 67 3.20 13.51 -5.45
CA MET A 67 4.41 13.98 -6.13
C MET A 67 4.61 15.50 -6.11
N ASP A 68 3.53 16.28 -6.20
CA ASP A 68 3.63 17.74 -6.05
C ASP A 68 3.89 18.15 -4.57
N LEU A 69 3.55 17.28 -3.61
CA LEU A 69 3.69 17.50 -2.16
C LEU A 69 5.06 17.12 -1.60
N ILE A 70 5.91 16.48 -2.40
CA ILE A 70 7.28 16.08 -2.03
C ILE A 70 8.35 17.05 -2.55
N GLY A 71 7.94 18.10 -3.27
CA GLY A 71 8.78 19.22 -3.74
C GLY A 71 8.56 20.54 -2.98
N GLU A 72 7.37 20.76 -2.41
CA GLU A 72 7.06 21.87 -1.50
C GLU A 72 6.55 21.31 -0.17
N GLU A 73 6.81 22.00 0.95
CA GLU A 73 6.13 21.73 2.24
C GLU A 73 4.63 22.05 2.15
N ARG A 74 3.88 21.29 1.34
CA ARG A 74 2.42 21.26 1.44
C ARG A 74 2.05 20.26 2.54
N SER A 75 2.37 20.67 3.77
CA SER A 75 1.90 20.04 5.01
C SER A 75 0.36 19.94 5.09
N SER A 76 -0.34 20.64 4.19
CA SER A 76 -1.79 20.71 4.04
C SER A 76 -2.41 19.70 3.07
N ALA A 77 -1.71 18.62 2.70
CA ALA A 77 -2.39 17.51 2.03
C ALA A 77 -3.56 17.07 2.93
N GLU A 78 -4.78 17.14 2.39
CA GLU A 78 -5.98 16.76 3.14
C GLU A 78 -5.79 15.39 3.77
N GLU A 79 -6.33 15.19 4.97
CA GLU A 79 -6.24 13.92 5.70
C GLU A 79 -6.66 12.73 4.83
N SER A 80 -7.60 12.94 3.90
CA SER A 80 -8.04 11.98 2.89
C SER A 80 -6.93 11.47 1.97
N VAL A 81 -5.98 12.34 1.59
CA VAL A 81 -4.82 12.01 0.75
C VAL A 81 -3.77 11.27 1.58
N LYS A 82 -3.50 11.75 2.80
CA LYS A 82 -2.54 11.08 3.72
C LYS A 82 -3.01 9.70 4.14
N SER A 83 -4.30 9.51 4.36
CA SER A 83 -4.87 8.20 4.73
C SER A 83 -5.17 7.29 3.53
N ASN A 84 -4.93 7.74 2.29
CA ASN A 84 -5.28 7.01 1.06
C ASN A 84 -6.76 6.54 1.04
N LEU A 85 -7.65 7.41 1.54
CA LEU A 85 -9.00 7.02 1.96
C LEU A 85 -9.87 6.50 0.82
N CYS A 86 -9.64 6.95 -0.42
CA CYS A 86 -10.36 6.48 -1.58
C CYS A 86 -10.19 4.97 -1.81
N TYR A 87 -8.99 4.44 -1.60
CA TYR A 87 -8.69 3.00 -1.73
C TYR A 87 -9.21 2.23 -0.51
N LEU A 88 -9.03 2.76 0.70
CA LEU A 88 -9.56 2.13 1.92
C LEU A 88 -11.08 1.94 1.87
N ARG A 89 -11.82 2.92 1.34
CA ARG A 89 -13.29 2.84 1.17
C ARG A 89 -13.74 1.75 0.19
N GLN A 90 -12.83 1.24 -0.63
CA GLN A 90 -13.08 0.14 -1.57
C GLN A 90 -12.61 -1.21 -1.01
N GLY A 91 -12.06 -1.25 0.21
CA GLY A 91 -11.51 -2.46 0.83
C GLY A 91 -10.06 -2.77 0.45
N VAL A 92 -9.39 -1.86 -0.28
CA VAL A 92 -7.98 -1.99 -0.61
C VAL A 92 -7.13 -1.68 0.62
N THR A 93 -6.21 -2.58 0.95
CA THR A 93 -5.29 -2.44 2.08
C THR A 93 -3.83 -2.35 1.66
N THR A 94 -3.52 -2.72 0.41
CA THR A 94 -2.18 -2.63 -0.16
C THR A 94 -2.27 -2.07 -1.58
N VAL A 95 -1.42 -1.11 -1.90
CA VAL A 95 -1.32 -0.50 -3.23
C VAL A 95 0.08 -0.68 -3.82
N VAL A 96 0.14 -0.85 -5.14
CA VAL A 96 1.38 -0.82 -5.91
C VAL A 96 1.44 0.48 -6.69
N THR A 97 2.51 1.25 -6.47
CA THR A 97 2.76 2.60 -7.04
C THR A 97 3.95 2.58 -8.01
N GLY A 98 4.25 3.68 -8.70
CA GLY A 98 5.34 3.73 -9.69
C GLY A 98 4.99 3.09 -11.05
N ASN A 99 3.69 2.91 -11.31
CA ASN A 99 3.18 2.28 -12.52
C ASN A 99 3.37 3.16 -13.76
N CYS A 100 3.29 2.56 -14.96
CA CYS A 100 3.34 3.26 -16.25
C CYS A 100 4.62 4.10 -16.50
N GLY A 101 5.68 3.88 -15.72
CA GLY A 101 6.88 4.71 -15.76
C GLY A 101 6.70 6.10 -15.14
N LEU A 102 5.61 6.31 -14.40
CA LEU A 102 5.26 7.53 -13.69
C LEU A 102 5.27 7.27 -12.17
N GLY A 103 5.61 8.28 -11.38
CA GLY A 103 5.74 8.15 -9.92
C GLY A 103 7.01 8.83 -9.40
N GLU A 104 7.22 8.79 -8.09
CA GLU A 104 8.42 9.39 -7.50
C GLU A 104 9.68 8.59 -7.90
N SER A 105 10.61 9.24 -8.59
CA SER A 105 11.94 8.68 -8.83
C SER A 105 12.83 9.03 -7.63
N GLY A 106 12.61 8.33 -6.53
CA GLY A 106 13.25 8.54 -5.23
C GLY A 106 12.59 7.64 -4.18
N THR A 107 12.77 6.33 -4.32
CA THR A 107 12.06 5.27 -3.60
C THR A 107 12.18 5.44 -2.09
N ALA A 108 13.39 5.67 -1.57
CA ALA A 108 13.60 5.91 -0.14
C ALA A 108 12.86 7.16 0.37
N LYS A 109 12.80 8.23 -0.44
CA LYS A 109 12.07 9.46 -0.11
C LYS A 109 10.57 9.23 -0.09
N TRP A 110 10.02 8.55 -1.09
CA TRP A 110 8.61 8.18 -1.15
C TRP A 110 8.20 7.30 0.03
N LEU A 111 8.91 6.19 0.27
CA LEU A 111 8.60 5.27 1.38
C LEU A 111 8.83 5.93 2.74
N GLY A 112 9.79 6.85 2.86
CA GLY A 112 9.97 7.68 4.05
C GLY A 112 8.77 8.59 4.33
N TRP A 113 8.23 9.23 3.29
CA TRP A 113 7.02 10.05 3.38
C TRP A 113 5.80 9.22 3.79
N VAL A 114 5.60 8.04 3.17
CA VAL A 114 4.51 7.10 3.48
C VAL A 114 4.52 6.75 4.97
N ARG A 115 5.69 6.39 5.52
CA ARG A 115 5.85 6.07 6.94
C ARG A 115 5.59 7.27 7.85
N LYS A 116 6.17 8.44 7.51
CA LYS A 116 6.03 9.66 8.31
C LYS A 116 4.58 10.11 8.45
N ASN A 117 3.75 9.86 7.43
CA ASN A 117 2.37 10.33 7.39
C ASN A 117 1.34 9.27 7.78
N ASN A 118 1.75 8.10 8.29
CA ASN A 118 0.85 6.98 8.62
C ASN A 118 -0.11 6.67 7.47
N PHE A 119 0.45 6.44 6.27
CA PHE A 119 -0.35 6.17 5.09
C PHE A 119 -1.31 5.00 5.34
N GLY A 120 -2.59 5.20 5.03
CA GLY A 120 -3.63 4.27 5.49
C GLY A 120 -3.57 2.88 4.84
N THR A 121 -2.89 2.74 3.69
CA THR A 121 -2.63 1.47 3.02
C THR A 121 -1.15 1.10 3.11
N ASN A 122 -0.85 -0.20 3.06
CA ASN A 122 0.51 -0.67 2.75
C ASN A 122 0.89 -0.24 1.32
N VAL A 123 2.18 0.02 1.10
CA VAL A 123 2.69 0.48 -0.19
C VAL A 123 3.83 -0.42 -0.66
N ILE A 124 3.68 -0.92 -1.89
CA ILE A 124 4.78 -1.44 -2.71
C ILE A 124 5.05 -0.38 -3.78
N HIS A 125 6.32 -0.13 -4.08
CA HIS A 125 6.71 0.87 -5.07
C HIS A 125 7.56 0.23 -6.16
N LEU A 126 7.18 0.46 -7.41
CA LEU A 126 8.00 0.16 -8.58
C LEU A 126 8.86 1.38 -8.89
N VAL A 127 10.09 1.18 -9.36
CA VAL A 127 10.92 2.31 -9.81
C VAL A 127 10.39 2.80 -11.16
N PRO A 128 9.90 4.05 -11.26
CA PRO A 128 9.23 4.53 -12.46
C PRO A 128 10.24 4.86 -13.56
N HIS A 129 10.38 3.97 -14.55
CA HIS A 129 11.36 4.11 -15.65
C HIS A 129 11.36 5.49 -16.33
N GLY A 130 10.18 6.04 -16.65
CA GLY A 130 10.05 7.33 -17.33
C GLY A 130 10.57 8.49 -16.47
N MET A 131 10.20 8.50 -15.19
CA MET A 131 10.65 9.52 -14.24
C MET A 131 12.13 9.38 -13.88
N LEU A 132 12.65 8.15 -13.77
CA LEU A 132 14.07 7.89 -13.59
C LEU A 132 14.90 8.41 -14.77
N ARG A 133 14.43 8.15 -15.99
CA ARG A 133 15.06 8.68 -17.21
C ARG A 133 15.02 10.20 -17.24
N LEU A 134 13.87 10.80 -16.95
CA LEU A 134 13.72 12.26 -16.93
C LEU A 134 14.64 12.92 -15.90
N ARG A 135 14.74 12.33 -14.69
CA ARG A 135 15.63 12.79 -13.62
C ARG A 135 17.10 12.80 -14.05
N LEU A 136 17.55 11.75 -14.74
CA LEU A 136 18.96 11.58 -15.12
C LEU A 136 19.36 12.34 -16.39
N PHE A 137 18.44 12.50 -17.35
CA PHE A 137 18.79 12.94 -18.70
C PHE A 137 17.87 14.03 -19.28
N GLY A 138 16.88 14.51 -18.53
CA GLY A 138 15.92 15.50 -19.03
C GLY A 138 15.10 14.98 -20.22
N ASP A 139 14.92 15.83 -21.23
CA ASP A 139 14.15 15.57 -22.45
C ASP A 139 14.95 14.84 -23.55
N LYS A 140 16.13 14.29 -23.21
CA LYS A 140 16.99 13.57 -24.15
C LYS A 140 16.26 12.40 -24.80
N LYS A 141 16.01 12.50 -26.12
CA LYS A 141 15.22 11.52 -26.89
C LYS A 141 15.94 10.19 -27.12
N ILE A 142 17.25 10.21 -27.39
CA ILE A 142 18.03 9.00 -27.69
C ILE A 142 19.11 8.85 -26.64
N LEU A 143 19.12 7.70 -25.95
CA LEU A 143 20.14 7.33 -24.97
C LEU A 143 21.22 6.50 -25.66
N SER A 144 22.48 6.79 -25.32
CA SER A 144 23.62 5.95 -25.68
C SER A 144 23.66 4.69 -24.79
N HIS A 145 24.47 3.70 -25.17
CA HIS A 145 24.72 2.53 -24.33
C HIS A 145 25.26 2.92 -22.93
N ALA A 146 26.10 3.96 -22.85
CA ALA A 146 26.60 4.47 -21.58
C ALA A 146 25.49 5.08 -20.72
N ASP A 147 24.54 5.81 -21.32
CA ASP A 147 23.38 6.34 -20.60
C ASP A 147 22.49 5.22 -20.07
N ILE A 148 22.26 4.16 -20.87
CA ILE A 148 21.48 2.99 -20.44
C ILE A 148 22.16 2.30 -19.25
N LYS A 149 23.48 2.16 -19.27
CA LYS A 149 24.25 1.59 -18.13
C LYS A 149 24.06 2.43 -16.87
N LYS A 150 24.16 3.76 -16.98
CA LYS A 150 23.93 4.68 -15.86
C LYS A 150 22.49 4.59 -15.33
N MET A 151 21.50 4.38 -16.20
CA MET A 151 20.12 4.18 -15.78
C MET A 151 19.91 2.84 -15.06
N ALA A 152 20.64 1.79 -15.44
CA ALA A 152 20.61 0.51 -14.73
C ALA A 152 21.25 0.62 -13.34
N GLU A 153 22.40 1.29 -13.23
CA GLU A 153 23.05 1.58 -11.93
C GLU A 153 22.10 2.35 -11.00
N ALA A 154 21.43 3.39 -11.52
CA ALA A 154 20.47 4.16 -10.74
C ALA A 154 19.18 3.38 -10.40
N LEU A 155 18.81 2.35 -11.17
CA LEU A 155 17.71 1.46 -10.84
C LEU A 155 18.09 0.54 -9.66
N GLU A 156 19.31 0.00 -9.67
CA GLU A 156 19.82 -0.82 -8.57
C GLU A 156 19.83 -0.02 -7.26
N GLU A 157 20.33 1.23 -7.29
CA GLU A 157 20.32 2.14 -6.13
C GLU A 157 18.90 2.44 -5.59
N GLU A 158 17.88 2.44 -6.46
CA GLU A 158 16.49 2.68 -6.05
C GLU A 158 15.82 1.43 -5.48
N MET A 159 16.37 0.24 -5.75
CA MET A 159 15.85 -1.05 -5.28
C MET A 159 16.46 -1.51 -3.94
N ASP A 160 17.57 -0.92 -3.51
CA ASP A 160 18.26 -1.17 -2.23
C ASP A 160 17.58 -0.46 -1.03
#